data_AF-A0A2V6RV61-F1
#
_entry.id   AF-A0A2V6RV61-F1
#
_cell.length_a   1.000
_cell.length_b   1.000
_cell.length_c   1.000
_cell.angle_alpha   90.00
_cell.angle_beta   90.00
_cell.angle_gamma   90.00
#
_symmetry.space_group_name_H-M   'P 1'
#
loop_
_entity.id
_entity.type
_entity.pdbx_description
1 polymer ?
#
loop_
_entity_poly.entity_id
_entity_poly.type
_entity_poly.pdbx_seq_one_letter_code
_entity_poly.pdbx_strand_id
1 'polypeptide(L)'
;MAVPGARGLVMKFVDGYALSQLTTGPSMLVAVFVGYRADGLVGALLAGTAMFLPVSLLAAVIARNWAEIRQRPWAQVAERAMTPIGIGLTAAGVYTLARAGIHGAPSVIIAILAGLVLWTGRVPAIALVLAGAVAGWLVAL
;
A
#
# COMPACT_ATOMS: atom_id res chain seq x y z
N MET A 1 -32.34 1.03 9.86
CA MET A 1 -32.37 0.11 11.03
C MET A 1 -30.94 -0.14 11.48
N ALA A 2 -30.50 0.51 12.57
CA ALA A 2 -29.15 0.34 13.11
C ALA A 2 -29.15 -0.82 14.11
N VAL A 3 -28.42 -1.89 13.80
CA VAL A 3 -28.27 -3.06 14.69
C VAL A 3 -27.49 -2.64 15.95
N PRO A 4 -28.09 -2.68 17.15
CA PRO A 4 -27.39 -2.39 18.40
C PRO A 4 -26.31 -3.45 18.62
N GLY A 5 -25.04 -3.05 18.66
CA GLY A 5 -23.88 -3.95 18.73
C GLY A 5 -22.96 -3.90 17.51
N ALA A 6 -23.45 -3.46 16.34
CA ALA A 6 -22.64 -3.33 15.13
C ALA A 6 -21.54 -2.27 15.26
N ARG A 7 -21.80 -1.17 15.98
CA ARG A 7 -20.80 -0.10 16.21
C ARG A 7 -19.56 -0.61 16.94
N GLY A 8 -19.71 -1.49 17.93
CA GLY A 8 -18.57 -2.04 18.67
C GLY A 8 -17.74 -3.03 17.83
N LEU A 9 -18.37 -3.72 16.88
CA LEU A 9 -17.70 -4.67 16.00
C LEU A 9 -16.94 -3.95 14.88
N VAL A 10 -17.53 -2.88 14.33
CA VAL A 10 -16.89 -1.98 13.36
C VAL A 10 -15.67 -1.30 13.99
N MET A 11 -15.79 -0.75 15.21
CA MET A 11 -14.65 -0.13 15.88
C MET A 11 -13.50 -1.12 16.12
N LYS A 12 -13.78 -2.33 16.61
CA LYS A 12 -12.73 -3.36 16.81
C LYS A 12 -12.05 -3.79 15.51
N PHE A 13 -12.79 -3.80 14.39
CA PHE A 13 -12.21 -4.07 13.08
C PHE A 13 -11.35 -2.90 12.60
N VAL A 14 -11.83 -1.66 12.75
CA VAL A 14 -11.09 -0.45 12.37
C VAL A 14 -9.82 -0.30 13.20
N ASP A 15 -9.87 -0.56 14.51
CA ASP A 15 -8.70 -0.51 15.40
C ASP A 15 -7.69 -1.61 15.03
N GLY A 16 -8.15 -2.83 14.76
CA GLY A 16 -7.28 -3.93 14.31
C GLY A 16 -6.67 -3.67 12.93
N TYR A 17 -7.44 -3.11 12.01
CA TYR A 17 -6.97 -2.69 10.68
C TYR A 17 -5.96 -1.54 10.80
N ALA A 18 -6.25 -0.52 11.60
CA ALA A 18 -5.34 0.59 11.85
C ALA A 18 -4.03 0.09 12.47
N LEU A 19 -4.09 -0.82 13.45
CA LEU A 19 -2.91 -1.44 14.05
C LEU A 19 -2.10 -2.22 13.01
N SER A 20 -2.76 -2.96 12.11
CA SER A 20 -2.09 -3.70 11.03
C SER A 20 -1.40 -2.79 10.02
N GLN A 21 -1.92 -1.58 9.78
CA GLN A 21 -1.32 -0.57 8.91
C GLN A 21 -0.19 0.20 9.61
N LEU A 22 -0.24 0.31 10.95
CA LEU A 22 0.79 0.96 11.78
C LEU A 22 2.03 0.09 11.98
N THR A 23 1.87 -1.22 12.15
CA THR A 23 2.98 -2.14 11.92
C THR A 23 3.31 -2.04 10.44
N THR A 24 4.39 -1.34 10.09
CA THR A 24 4.92 -1.21 8.73
C THR A 24 5.24 -2.60 8.17
N GLY A 25 4.21 -3.30 7.74
CA GLY A 25 4.22 -4.66 7.22
C GLY A 25 3.31 -4.73 6.01
N PRO A 26 3.24 -5.88 5.34
CA PRO A 26 2.34 -6.07 4.23
C PRO A 26 0.90 -5.76 4.69
N SER A 27 0.17 -4.86 4.03
CA SER A 27 -1.28 -4.65 4.28
C SER A 27 -2.09 -5.97 4.21
N MET A 28 -1.51 -6.96 3.56
CA MET A 28 -1.89 -8.37 3.53
C MET A 28 -2.05 -9.03 4.92
N LEU A 29 -1.37 -8.54 5.97
CA LEU A 29 -1.48 -9.06 7.34
C LEU A 29 -2.89 -8.90 7.94
N VAL A 30 -3.73 -8.06 7.35
CA VAL A 30 -5.17 -8.01 7.68
C VAL A 30 -5.82 -9.38 7.51
N ALA A 31 -5.42 -10.19 6.52
CA ALA A 31 -5.95 -11.53 6.33
C ALA A 31 -5.62 -12.46 7.52
N VAL A 32 -4.42 -12.32 8.09
CA VAL A 32 -3.99 -13.05 9.29
C VAL A 32 -4.80 -12.62 10.51
N PHE A 33 -5.06 -11.32 10.65
CA PHE A 33 -5.92 -10.79 11.72
C PHE A 33 -7.38 -11.25 11.59
N VAL A 34 -7.92 -11.29 10.36
CA VAL A 34 -9.26 -11.82 10.08
C VAL A 34 -9.31 -13.32 10.42
N GLY A 35 -8.28 -14.09 10.02
CA GLY A 35 -8.13 -15.49 10.41
C GLY A 35 -8.06 -15.67 11.93
N TYR A 36 -7.33 -14.79 12.63
CA TYR A 36 -7.26 -14.77 14.08
C TYR A 36 -8.63 -14.53 14.73
N ARG A 37 -9.44 -13.66 14.14
CA ARG A 37 -10.78 -13.39 14.65
C ARG A 37 -11.77 -14.53 14.38
N ALA A 38 -11.55 -15.30 13.31
CA ALA A 38 -12.39 -16.43 12.95
C ALA A 38 -12.16 -17.65 13.87
N ASP A 39 -10.91 -18.05 14.10
CA ASP A 39 -10.58 -19.28 14.84
C ASP A 39 -9.30 -19.16 15.68
N GLY A 40 -9.02 -17.97 16.23
CA GLY A 40 -7.86 -17.74 17.08
C GLY A 40 -6.52 -18.01 16.37
N LEU A 41 -5.54 -18.54 17.10
CA LEU A 41 -4.20 -18.76 16.57
C LEU A 41 -4.18 -19.71 15.35
N VAL A 42 -5.07 -20.72 15.33
CA VAL A 42 -5.16 -21.68 14.24
C VAL A 42 -5.67 -21.01 12.96
N GLY A 43 -6.74 -20.21 13.07
CA GLY A 43 -7.25 -19.43 11.95
C GLY A 43 -6.23 -18.42 11.41
N ALA A 44 -5.42 -17.81 12.29
CA ALA A 44 -4.34 -16.91 11.89
C ALA A 44 -3.25 -17.64 11.07
N LEU A 45 -2.82 -18.82 11.54
CA LEU A 45 -1.81 -19.63 10.85
C LEU A 45 -2.33 -20.16 9.51
N LEU A 46 -3.59 -20.61 9.46
CA LEU A 46 -4.22 -21.06 8.21
C LEU A 46 -4.37 -19.92 7.20
N ALA A 47 -4.83 -18.74 7.65
CA ALA A 47 -4.95 -17.58 6.77
C ALA A 47 -3.58 -17.11 6.25
N GLY A 48 -2.57 -17.05 7.14
CA GLY A 48 -1.20 -16.70 6.75
C GLY A 48 -0.60 -17.70 5.77
N THR A 49 -0.70 -18.99 6.05
CA THR A 49 -0.18 -20.04 5.16
C THR A 49 -0.95 -20.06 3.84
N ALA A 50 -2.28 -20.04 3.83
CA ALA A 50 -3.05 -20.00 2.59
C ALA A 50 -2.75 -18.77 1.73
N MET A 51 -2.38 -17.65 2.35
CA MET A 51 -2.02 -16.43 1.65
C MET A 51 -0.59 -16.44 1.09
N PHE A 52 0.39 -16.85 1.89
CA PHE A 52 1.80 -16.80 1.52
C PHE A 52 2.29 -18.05 0.79
N LEU A 53 1.78 -19.23 1.15
CA LEU A 53 2.22 -20.49 0.57
C LEU A 53 2.07 -20.57 -0.96
N PRO A 54 0.93 -20.20 -1.59
CA PRO A 54 0.83 -20.30 -3.05
C PRO A 54 1.79 -19.36 -3.76
N VAL A 55 1.95 -18.11 -3.29
CA VAL A 55 2.87 -17.16 -3.92
C VAL A 55 4.32 -17.55 -3.69
N SER A 56 4.67 -18.05 -2.51
CA SER A 56 6.01 -18.54 -2.19
C SER A 56 6.38 -19.79 -2.98
N LEU A 57 5.45 -20.73 -3.16
CA LEU A 57 5.66 -21.92 -3.99
C LEU A 57 5.86 -21.53 -5.46
N LEU A 58 4.99 -20.66 -6.00
CA LEU A 58 5.13 -20.16 -7.36
C LEU A 58 6.48 -19.45 -7.55
N ALA A 59 6.85 -18.56 -6.63
CA ALA A 59 8.13 -17.87 -6.66
C ALA A 59 9.31 -18.83 -6.58
N ALA A 60 9.26 -19.86 -5.72
CA ALA A 60 10.32 -20.86 -5.59
C ALA A 60 10.50 -21.69 -6.87
N VAL A 61 9.40 -22.11 -7.50
CA VAL A 61 9.43 -22.83 -8.77
C VAL A 61 10.02 -21.95 -9.88
N ILE A 62 9.54 -20.72 -10.02
CA ILE A 62 10.04 -19.78 -11.03
C ILE A 62 11.52 -19.47 -10.78
N ALA A 63 11.92 -19.21 -9.54
CA ALA A 63 13.30 -18.90 -9.17
C ALA A 63 14.26 -20.05 -9.48
N ARG A 64 13.84 -21.30 -9.20
CA ARG A 64 14.64 -22.49 -9.49
C ARG A 64 14.90 -22.67 -10.99
N ASN A 65 13.91 -22.37 -11.83
CA ASN A 65 14.02 -22.46 -13.28
C ASN A 65 14.50 -21.16 -13.94
N TRP A 66 14.76 -20.10 -13.17
CA TRP A 66 15.01 -18.76 -13.70
C TRP A 66 16.27 -18.69 -14.57
N ALA A 67 17.32 -19.43 -14.22
CA ALA A 67 18.59 -19.43 -14.95
C ALA A 67 18.42 -19.88 -16.42
N GLU A 68 17.51 -20.81 -16.69
CA GLU A 68 17.18 -21.29 -18.04
C GLU A 68 16.17 -20.35 -18.72
N ILE A 69 15.18 -19.86 -17.97
CA ILE A 69 14.13 -18.96 -18.48
C ILE A 69 14.72 -17.63 -18.95
N ARG A 70 15.67 -17.05 -18.20
CA ARG A 70 16.31 -15.75 -18.51
C ARG A 70 17.12 -15.75 -19.82
N GLN A 71 17.49 -16.93 -20.33
CA GLN A 71 18.17 -17.04 -21.63
C GLN A 71 17.21 -16.82 -22.80
N ARG A 72 15.90 -16.91 -22.59
CA ARG A 72 14.90 -16.66 -23.64
C ARG A 72 14.79 -15.15 -23.90
N PRO A 73 14.71 -14.70 -25.17
CA PRO A 73 14.60 -13.28 -25.51
C PRO A 73 13.43 -12.56 -24.84
N TRP A 74 12.28 -13.22 -24.70
CA TRP A 74 11.09 -12.66 -24.07
C TRP A 74 11.29 -12.39 -22.56
N ALA A 75 12.06 -13.22 -21.86
CA ALA A 75 12.30 -13.06 -20.42
C ALA A 75 13.19 -11.84 -20.14
N GLN A 76 14.18 -11.59 -21.00
CA GLN A 76 15.04 -10.40 -20.92
C GLN A 76 14.26 -9.12 -21.19
N VAL A 77 13.33 -9.15 -22.16
CA VAL A 77 12.42 -8.03 -22.43
C VAL A 77 11.49 -7.80 -21.23
N ALA A 78 10.93 -8.86 -20.64
CA ALA A 78 10.08 -8.76 -19.46
C ALA A 78 10.84 -8.18 -18.25
N GLU A 79 12.07 -8.62 -18.00
CA GLU A 79 12.93 -8.11 -16.92
C GLU A 79 13.19 -6.60 -17.09
N ARG A 80 13.50 -6.16 -18.32
CA ARG A 80 13.69 -4.73 -18.63
C ARG A 80 12.40 -3.93 -18.54
N ALA A 81 11.25 -4.56 -18.82
CA ALA A 81 9.94 -3.92 -18.73
C ALA A 81 9.46 -3.74 -17.28
N MET A 82 9.93 -4.53 -16.32
CA MET A 82 9.52 -4.42 -14.91
C MET A 82 9.80 -3.04 -14.32
N THR A 83 10.95 -2.43 -14.64
CA THR A 83 11.32 -1.09 -14.15
C THR A 83 10.33 0.00 -14.61
N PRO A 84 10.08 0.22 -15.92
CA PRO A 84 9.11 1.21 -16.37
C PRO A 84 7.67 0.85 -15.96
N ILE A 85 7.31 -0.43 -15.85
CA ILE A 85 6.00 -0.85 -15.32
C ILE A 85 5.85 -0.39 -13.86
N GLY A 86 6.87 -0.58 -13.03
CA GLY A 86 6.85 -0.13 -11.63
C GLY A 86 6.68 1.39 -11.52
N ILE A 87 7.40 2.16 -12.34
CA ILE A 87 7.26 3.62 -12.41
C ILE A 87 5.84 4.00 -12.85
N GLY A 88 5.31 3.36 -13.88
CA GLY A 88 3.96 3.60 -14.38
C GLY A 88 2.86 3.29 -13.37
N LEU A 89 2.97 2.16 -12.66
CA LEU A 89 2.03 1.78 -11.61
C LEU A 89 2.08 2.73 -10.42
N THR A 90 3.28 3.15 -10.02
CA THR A 90 3.47 4.15 -8.96
C THR A 90 2.86 5.48 -9.38
N ALA A 91 3.11 5.93 -10.61
CA ALA A 91 2.55 7.15 -11.16
C ALA A 91 1.02 7.10 -11.26
N ALA A 92 0.44 5.95 -11.64
CA ALA A 92 -1.00 5.73 -11.65
C ALA A 92 -1.62 5.83 -10.24
N GLY A 93 -0.92 5.30 -9.23
CA GLY A 93 -1.30 5.46 -7.82
C GLY A 93 -1.29 6.93 -7.39
N VAL A 94 -0.21 7.66 -7.69
CA VAL A 94 -0.12 9.10 -7.43
C VAL A 94 -1.23 9.87 -8.15
N TYR A 95 -1.50 9.55 -9.41
CA TYR A 95 -2.58 10.18 -10.19
C TYR A 95 -3.96 9.94 -9.57
N THR A 96 -4.22 8.73 -9.10
CA THR A 96 -5.49 8.38 -8.44
C THR A 96 -5.68 9.19 -7.16
N LEU A 97 -4.62 9.28 -6.34
CA LEU A 97 -4.64 10.11 -5.13
C LEU A 97 -4.78 11.60 -5.45
N ALA A 98 -4.09 12.08 -6.48
CA ALA A 98 -4.16 13.47 -6.93
C ALA A 98 -5.58 13.84 -7.36
N ARG A 99 -6.25 12.98 -8.14
CA ARG A 99 -7.66 13.20 -8.53
C ARG A 99 -8.63 13.23 -7.35
N ALA A 100 -8.34 12.46 -6.30
CA ALA A 100 -9.18 12.41 -5.11
C ALA A 100 -8.90 13.55 -4.11
N GLY A 101 -7.69 14.10 -4.09
CA GLY A 101 -7.27 15.11 -3.10
C GLY A 101 -7.09 16.53 -3.63
N ILE A 102 -6.95 16.73 -4.95
CA ILE A 102 -6.73 18.06 -5.53
C ILE A 102 -8.07 18.68 -5.90
N HIS A 103 -8.50 19.62 -5.06
CA HIS A 103 -9.66 20.46 -5.32
C HIS A 103 -9.26 21.94 -5.35
N GLY A 104 -9.48 22.59 -6.49
CA GLY A 104 -9.22 24.02 -6.68
C GLY A 104 -7.72 24.40 -6.78
N ALA A 105 -7.48 25.68 -7.03
CA ALA A 105 -6.15 26.26 -7.20
C ALA A 105 -5.19 26.08 -5.99
N PRO A 106 -5.60 26.23 -4.72
CA PRO A 106 -4.64 26.18 -3.62
C PRO A 106 -4.10 24.76 -3.38
N SER A 107 -4.92 23.72 -3.58
CA SER A 107 -4.47 22.32 -3.48
C SER A 107 -3.43 21.96 -4.54
N VAL A 108 -3.55 22.53 -5.75
CA VAL A 108 -2.56 22.37 -6.83
C VAL A 108 -1.23 23.01 -6.44
N ILE A 109 -1.27 24.23 -5.89
CA ILE A 109 -0.06 24.96 -5.48
C ILE A 109 0.68 24.19 -4.39
N ILE A 110 -0.05 23.71 -3.37
CA ILE A 110 0.53 22.91 -2.28
C ILE A 110 1.18 21.63 -2.85
N ALA A 111 0.50 20.92 -3.76
CA ALA A 111 1.04 19.72 -4.38
C ALA A 111 2.33 19.98 -5.18
N ILE A 112 2.37 21.06 -5.97
CA ILE A 112 3.55 21.44 -6.76
C ILE A 112 4.71 21.83 -5.85
N LEU A 113 4.47 22.67 -4.84
CA LEU A 113 5.50 23.10 -3.89
C LEU A 113 6.04 21.91 -3.10
N ALA A 114 5.18 21.01 -2.64
CA ALA A 114 5.59 19.79 -1.97
C ALA A 114 6.47 18.92 -2.88
N GLY A 115 6.06 18.73 -4.14
CA GLY A 115 6.86 17.98 -5.12
C GLY A 115 8.25 18.60 -5.37
N LEU A 116 8.34 19.92 -5.50
CA LEU A 116 9.60 20.65 -5.64
C LEU A 116 10.51 20.47 -4.42
N VAL A 117 9.97 20.62 -3.21
CA VAL A 117 10.73 20.44 -1.98
C VAL A 117 11.22 18.99 -1.85
N LEU A 118 10.37 18.01 -2.19
CA LEU A 118 10.76 16.60 -2.15
C LEU A 118 11.90 16.29 -3.14
N TRP A 119 11.90 16.92 -4.31
CA TRP A 119 12.96 16.73 -5.31
C TRP A 119 14.35 17.19 -4.82
N THR A 120 14.41 18.13 -3.87
CA THR A 120 15.69 18.53 -3.26
C THR A 120 16.31 17.44 -2.39
N GLY A 121 15.54 16.43 -1.97
CA GLY A 121 15.99 15.34 -1.10
C GLY A 121 16.40 15.75 0.31
N ARG A 122 16.26 17.03 0.67
CA ARG A 122 16.72 17.57 1.96
C ARG A 122 15.72 17.40 3.10
N VAL A 123 14.44 17.24 2.77
CA VAL A 123 13.35 17.19 3.75
C VAL A 123 12.81 15.75 3.80
N PRO A 124 12.66 15.15 4.99
CA PRO A 124 12.07 13.83 5.10
C PRO A 124 10.60 13.87 4.67
N ALA A 125 10.18 12.87 3.90
CA ALA A 125 8.82 12.80 3.35
C ALA A 125 7.72 12.94 4.42
N ILE A 126 7.95 12.41 5.63
CA ILE A 126 7.01 12.53 6.75
C ILE A 126 6.76 13.99 7.16
N ALA A 127 7.81 14.82 7.20
CA ALA A 127 7.68 16.22 7.55
C ALA A 127 6.92 16.99 6.47
N LEU A 128 7.12 16.62 5.20
CA LEU A 128 6.41 17.20 4.06
C LEU A 128 4.90 16.87 4.09
N VAL A 129 4.55 15.63 4.44
CA VAL A 129 3.16 15.20 4.60
C VAL A 129 2.48 15.97 5.73
N LEU A 130 3.14 16.10 6.88
CA LEU A 130 2.60 16.87 8.02
C LEU A 130 2.42 18.35 7.67
N ALA A 131 3.42 18.97 7.02
CA ALA A 131 3.33 20.36 6.58
C ALA A 131 2.20 20.58 5.56
N GLY A 132 2.06 19.66 4.59
CA GLY A 132 0.97 19.68 3.62
C GLY A 132 -0.41 19.52 4.27
N ALA A 133 -0.55 18.66 5.27
CA ALA A 133 -1.79 18.47 6.01
C ALA A 133 -2.20 19.74 6.78
N VAL A 134 -1.25 20.39 7.46
CA VAL A 134 -1.49 21.65 8.18
C VAL A 134 -1.85 22.77 7.20
N ALA A 135 -1.10 22.91 6.10
CA ALA A 135 -1.37 23.92 5.07
C ALA A 135 -2.75 23.73 4.42
N GLY A 136 -3.12 22.48 4.11
CA GLY A 136 -4.43 22.15 3.57
C GLY A 136 -5.57 22.44 4.55
N TRP A 137 -5.38 22.14 5.84
CA TRP A 137 -6.38 22.43 6.88
C TRP A 137 -6.61 23.94 7.06
N LEU A 138 -5.53 24.74 7.06
CA LEU A 138 -5.63 26.20 7.15
C LEU A 138 -6.31 26.85 5.94
N VAL A 139 -6.17 26.26 4.76
CA VAL A 139 -6.85 26.73 3.54
C VAL A 139 -8.31 26.29 3.47
N ALA A 140 -8.65 25.17 4.11
CA ALA A 140 -10.01 24.64 4.18
C ALA A 140 -10.87 25.28 5.28
N LEU A 141 -10.24 26.04 6.19
CA LEU A 141 -10.89 26.82 7.25
C LEU A 141 -11.52 28.10 6.67
#